data_AF-A0A951ZHZ4-F1
#
_entry.id   AF-A0A951ZHZ4-F1
#
_cell.length_a   1.000
_cell.length_b   1.000
_cell.length_c   1.000
_cell.angle_alpha   90.00
_cell.angle_beta   90.00
_cell.angle_gamma   90.00
#
_symmetry.space_group_name_H-M   'P 1'
#
loop_
_entity.id
_entity.type
_entity.pdbx_description
1 polymer ?
#
loop_
_entity_poly.entity_id
_entity_poly.type
_entity_poly.pdbx_seq_one_letter_code
_entity_poly.pdbx_strand_id
1 'polypeptide(L)'
;MTDMLRRLEVASWRLIEFPITSRDYGFQQGQARHRFIFRDDEIVESIGRENPTYRYTIPFREDLARGRWQNLFTVVYPQFLEACQDRSRGVLSDPIHSSIKAKCVSLREVMDIAGRRDGIDVEAEFIYAPEQSDLPPDLTHSIDTVQGAEGMAGALDREIDVINWQGEPPPEPTKDPFSFIASIGDQVEGARNKITAKLHDAAFRAEKAAAAIDKLKNPRLAPVRQAARRVQAAAVGLLESGLQNGKRGARVMRTLRVPFATTVLALAAKLGVSTAELLRMNPSLSRSPRVKAGTLVTYYTRE
;
A
#
# COMPACT_ATOMS: atom_id res chain seq x y z
N MET A 1 -31.27 39.23 10.19
CA MET A 1 -30.77 38.22 9.24
C MET A 1 -29.44 37.73 9.78
N THR A 2 -29.43 36.54 10.36
CA THR A 2 -28.22 35.95 10.94
C THR A 2 -27.23 35.69 9.81
N ASP A 3 -26.05 36.31 9.88
CA ASP A 3 -25.02 36.27 8.84
C ASP A 3 -24.45 34.85 8.73
N MET A 4 -25.12 34.00 7.94
CA MET A 4 -24.78 32.58 7.75
C MET A 4 -23.35 32.40 7.22
N LEU A 5 -22.82 33.42 6.54
CA LEU A 5 -21.46 33.42 6.00
C LEU A 5 -20.37 33.54 7.08
N ARG A 6 -20.72 33.99 8.30
CA ARG A 6 -19.78 34.02 9.44
C ARG A 6 -19.57 32.65 10.10
N ARG A 7 -20.43 31.68 9.81
CA ARG A 7 -20.37 30.33 10.40
C ARG A 7 -19.88 29.26 9.42
N LEU A 8 -19.27 29.68 8.30
CA LEU A 8 -18.66 28.74 7.37
C LEU A 8 -17.56 27.96 8.08
N GLU A 9 -17.56 26.65 7.84
CA GLU A 9 -16.51 25.77 8.35
C GLU A 9 -15.19 26.05 7.64
N VAL A 10 -14.10 25.67 8.30
CA VAL A 10 -12.74 25.94 7.82
C VAL A 10 -12.08 24.65 7.39
N ALA A 11 -11.63 24.62 6.14
CA ALA A 11 -10.69 23.62 5.67
C ALA A 11 -9.33 24.29 5.41
N SER A 12 -8.27 23.50 5.34
CA SER A 12 -6.95 24.02 4.95
C SER A 12 -6.24 23.07 4.00
N TRP A 13 -5.57 23.62 3.00
CA TRP A 13 -4.71 22.88 2.08
C TRP A 13 -3.29 23.43 2.19
N ARG A 14 -2.34 22.61 2.63
CA ARG A 14 -0.93 23.02 2.83
C ARG A 14 -0.81 24.28 3.70
N LEU A 15 -1.55 24.31 4.80
CA LEU A 15 -1.63 25.44 5.74
C LEU A 15 -2.34 26.69 5.19
N ILE A 16 -2.87 26.66 3.97
CA ILE A 16 -3.71 27.73 3.42
C ILE A 16 -5.14 27.46 3.87
N GLU A 17 -5.64 28.29 4.77
CA GLU A 17 -7.01 28.19 5.29
C GLU A 17 -8.01 28.84 4.34
N PHE A 18 -9.15 28.19 4.14
CA PHE A 18 -10.24 28.72 3.33
C PHE A 18 -11.61 28.30 3.88
N PRO A 19 -12.64 29.15 3.71
CA PRO A 19 -14.00 28.80 4.09
C PRO A 19 -14.60 27.80 3.10
N ILE A 20 -15.46 26.90 3.59
CA ILE A 20 -16.19 25.97 2.72
C ILE A 20 -17.70 26.22 2.80
N THR A 21 -18.35 26.26 1.63
CA THR A 21 -19.82 26.36 1.52
C THR A 21 -20.46 24.98 1.39
N SER A 22 -19.79 24.08 0.68
CA SER A 22 -20.22 22.71 0.48
C SER A 22 -19.05 21.76 0.61
N ARG A 23 -19.34 20.58 1.14
CA ARG A 23 -18.40 19.48 1.34
C ARG A 23 -19.08 18.19 0.92
N ASP A 24 -18.46 17.48 0.01
CA ASP A 24 -18.86 16.13 -0.40
C ASP A 24 -17.68 15.17 -0.18
N TYR A 25 -17.97 14.04 0.45
CA TYR A 25 -17.01 12.98 0.72
C TYR A 25 -17.57 11.69 0.16
N GLY A 26 -16.83 11.10 -0.78
CA GLY A 26 -17.18 9.84 -1.41
C GLY A 26 -16.01 8.87 -1.34
N PHE A 27 -16.33 7.59 -1.28
CA PHE A 27 -15.38 6.55 -1.64
C PHE A 27 -16.12 5.53 -2.50
N GLN A 28 -15.36 4.84 -3.34
CA GLN A 28 -15.89 3.75 -4.14
C GLN A 28 -15.15 2.47 -3.80
N GLN A 29 -15.79 1.34 -4.05
CA GLN A 29 -15.15 0.04 -4.03
C GLN A 29 -14.98 -0.38 -5.48
N GLY A 30 -13.74 -0.67 -5.87
CA GLY A 30 -13.45 -1.23 -7.18
C GLY A 30 -14.12 -2.59 -7.29
N GLN A 31 -14.82 -2.81 -8.40
CA GLN A 31 -15.55 -4.05 -8.66
C GLN A 31 -15.10 -4.64 -10.00
N ALA A 32 -14.74 -5.92 -10.00
CA ALA A 32 -14.55 -6.73 -11.18
C ALA A 32 -15.89 -7.38 -11.53
N ARG A 33 -16.34 -7.13 -12.74
CA ARG A 33 -17.63 -7.57 -13.23
C ARG A 33 -17.45 -8.66 -14.28
N HIS A 34 -17.83 -9.88 -13.92
CA HIS A 34 -17.74 -11.04 -14.78
C HIS A 34 -19.11 -11.35 -15.36
N ARG A 35 -19.31 -10.93 -16.62
CA ARG A 35 -20.54 -11.18 -17.38
C ARG A 35 -20.40 -12.43 -18.24
N PHE A 36 -21.36 -13.35 -18.13
CA PHE A 36 -21.41 -14.55 -18.97
C PHE A 36 -22.33 -14.34 -20.16
N ILE A 37 -21.94 -14.84 -21.33
CA ILE A 37 -22.77 -14.77 -22.53
C ILE A 37 -23.98 -15.70 -22.34
N PHE A 38 -25.19 -15.23 -22.67
CA PHE A 38 -26.48 -15.95 -22.54
C PHE A 38 -26.94 -16.24 -21.11
N ARG A 39 -26.43 -15.51 -20.12
CA ARG A 39 -27.00 -15.46 -18.76
C ARG A 39 -27.21 -14.01 -18.36
N ASP A 40 -28.33 -13.76 -17.69
CA ASP A 40 -28.64 -12.44 -17.14
C ASP A 40 -27.97 -12.21 -15.77
N ASP A 41 -27.27 -13.23 -15.25
CA ASP A 41 -26.51 -13.16 -14.01
C ASP A 41 -25.09 -12.61 -14.24
N GLU A 42 -24.64 -11.76 -13.33
CA GLU A 42 -23.29 -11.19 -13.27
C GLU A 42 -22.63 -11.57 -11.94
N ILE A 43 -21.38 -12.03 -11.99
CA ILE A 43 -20.57 -12.22 -10.78
C ILE A 43 -19.77 -10.94 -10.55
N VAL A 44 -19.97 -10.31 -9.40
CA VAL A 44 -19.28 -9.09 -8.99
C VAL A 44 -18.27 -9.43 -7.90
N GLU A 45 -16.99 -9.31 -8.21
CA GLU A 45 -15.88 -9.48 -7.25
C GLU A 45 -15.40 -8.11 -6.77
N SER A 46 -15.24 -7.92 -5.46
CA SER A 46 -14.68 -6.69 -4.90
C SER A 46 -13.15 -6.70 -5.02
N ILE A 47 -12.58 -5.76 -5.79
CA ILE A 47 -11.12 -5.62 -6.03
C ILE A 47 -10.44 -4.79 -4.93
N GLY A 48 -11.22 -4.07 -4.12
CA GLY A 48 -10.73 -3.27 -3.02
C GLY A 48 -11.37 -1.90 -2.95
N ARG A 49 -10.84 -1.02 -2.10
CA ARG A 49 -11.34 0.34 -1.92
C ARG A 49 -10.58 1.30 -2.83
N GLU A 50 -11.30 2.06 -3.65
CA GLU A 50 -10.73 3.19 -4.37
C GLU A 50 -10.38 4.31 -3.39
N ASN A 51 -9.43 5.17 -3.77
CA ASN A 51 -9.02 6.27 -2.92
C ASN A 51 -10.23 7.18 -2.62
N PRO A 52 -10.52 7.46 -1.33
CA PRO A 52 -11.56 8.40 -0.98
C PRO A 52 -11.30 9.78 -1.61
N THR A 53 -12.38 10.41 -2.02
CA THR A 53 -12.40 11.69 -2.70
C THR A 53 -13.11 12.71 -1.82
N TYR A 54 -12.50 13.89 -1.71
CA TYR A 54 -13.01 15.05 -0.99
C TYR A 54 -13.27 16.15 -2.01
N ARG A 55 -14.50 16.64 -2.08
CA ARG A 55 -14.89 17.73 -2.96
C ARG A 55 -15.38 18.90 -2.12
N TYR A 56 -14.84 20.08 -2.38
CA TYR A 56 -15.21 21.31 -1.68
C TYR A 56 -15.67 22.36 -2.67
N THR A 57 -16.69 23.12 -2.27
CA THR A 57 -17.05 24.38 -2.91
C THR A 57 -16.60 25.52 -2.02
N ILE A 58 -15.66 26.31 -2.52
CA ILE A 58 -14.90 27.33 -1.78
C ILE A 58 -15.22 28.71 -2.37
N PRO A 59 -15.87 29.60 -1.60
CA PRO A 59 -16.13 30.97 -2.05
C PRO A 59 -14.91 31.87 -1.81
N PHE A 60 -14.12 32.13 -2.84
CA PHE A 60 -13.04 33.13 -2.79
C PHE A 60 -13.60 34.50 -3.18
N ARG A 61 -14.32 35.13 -2.25
CA ARG A 61 -14.96 36.44 -2.46
C ARG A 61 -14.50 37.43 -1.42
N GLU A 62 -14.27 38.67 -1.84
CA GLU A 62 -13.81 39.75 -0.95
C GLU A 62 -14.92 40.24 0.00
N ASP A 63 -16.18 40.17 -0.44
CA ASP A 63 -17.34 40.61 0.36
C ASP A 63 -17.83 39.53 1.35
N LEU A 64 -17.19 38.35 1.37
CA LEU A 64 -17.55 37.24 2.25
C LEU A 64 -17.18 37.52 3.71
N ALA A 65 -18.04 38.28 4.39
CA ALA A 65 -18.01 38.62 5.81
C ALA A 65 -16.71 39.30 6.30
N ARG A 66 -16.79 40.62 6.55
CA ARG A 66 -15.78 41.43 7.26
C ARG A 66 -15.44 40.80 8.62
N GLY A 67 -14.39 39.96 8.67
CA GLY A 67 -14.03 39.13 9.82
C GLY A 67 -12.66 38.47 9.66
N ARG A 68 -12.55 37.17 10.02
CA ARG A 68 -11.32 36.34 9.88
C ARG A 68 -10.88 36.17 8.42
N TRP A 69 -11.81 36.33 7.48
CA TRP A 69 -11.58 36.14 6.05
C TRP A 69 -11.34 37.50 5.40
N GLN A 70 -10.07 37.82 5.15
CA GLN A 70 -9.64 39.05 4.49
C GLN A 70 -8.81 38.70 3.26
N ASN A 71 -8.99 39.45 2.17
CA ASN A 71 -8.20 39.31 0.95
C ASN A 71 -8.27 37.88 0.37
N LEU A 72 -9.45 37.25 0.45
CA LEU A 72 -9.64 35.86 0.03
C LEU A 72 -9.36 35.69 -1.47
N PHE A 73 -9.82 36.63 -2.28
CA PHE A 73 -9.66 36.55 -3.72
C PHE A 73 -8.31 37.09 -4.18
N THR A 74 -7.83 38.17 -3.56
CA THR A 74 -6.62 38.87 -3.96
C THR A 74 -5.33 38.21 -3.45
N VAL A 75 -5.36 37.59 -2.26
CA VAL A 75 -4.17 37.01 -1.62
C VAL A 75 -4.27 35.50 -1.46
N VAL A 76 -5.35 35.00 -0.87
CA VAL A 76 -5.46 33.57 -0.53
C VAL A 76 -5.65 32.71 -1.77
N TYR A 77 -6.48 33.17 -2.70
CA TYR A 77 -6.80 32.42 -3.92
C TYR A 77 -5.57 32.14 -4.81
N PRO A 78 -4.70 33.11 -5.15
CA PRO A 78 -3.48 32.83 -5.91
C PRO A 78 -2.57 31.78 -5.25
N GLN A 79 -2.41 31.85 -3.92
CA GLN A 79 -1.62 30.86 -3.17
C GLN A 79 -2.27 29.48 -3.22
N PHE A 80 -3.59 29.41 -3.07
CA PHE A 80 -4.34 28.18 -3.16
C PHE A 80 -4.23 27.56 -4.57
N LEU A 81 -4.36 28.38 -5.61
CA LEU A 81 -4.23 27.95 -7.00
C LEU A 81 -2.82 27.38 -7.26
N GLU A 82 -1.77 28.07 -6.84
CA GLU A 82 -0.39 27.59 -6.97
C GLU A 82 -0.18 26.26 -6.20
N ALA A 83 -0.71 26.17 -4.98
CA ALA A 83 -0.66 24.96 -4.16
C ALA A 83 -1.45 23.78 -4.75
N CYS A 84 -2.48 24.04 -5.55
CA CYS A 84 -3.25 23.03 -6.27
C CYS A 84 -2.59 22.62 -7.60
N GLN A 85 -1.92 23.55 -8.27
CA GLN A 85 -1.11 23.27 -9.47
C GLN A 85 0.15 22.48 -9.16
N ASP A 86 0.69 22.62 -7.94
CA ASP A 86 1.77 21.77 -7.47
C ASP A 86 1.30 20.32 -7.38
N ARG A 87 1.87 19.49 -8.26
CA ARG A 87 1.55 18.06 -8.42
C ARG A 87 2.00 17.20 -7.23
N SER A 88 2.70 17.80 -6.26
CA SER A 88 3.15 17.12 -5.04
C SER A 88 2.00 16.89 -4.05
N ARG A 89 2.25 16.02 -3.07
CA ARG A 89 1.30 15.69 -2.01
C ARG A 89 1.34 16.76 -0.93
N GLY A 90 0.24 16.93 -0.23
CA GLY A 90 0.13 17.92 0.85
C GLY A 90 -0.80 17.44 1.96
N VAL A 91 -0.83 18.21 3.04
CA VAL A 91 -1.76 17.98 4.14
C VAL A 91 -3.03 18.78 3.86
N LEU A 92 -4.15 18.08 3.75
CA LEU A 92 -5.50 18.61 3.73
C LEU A 92 -6.06 18.48 5.15
N SER A 93 -6.38 19.59 5.81
CA SER A 93 -7.13 19.57 7.06
C SER A 93 -8.60 19.71 6.74
N ASP A 94 -9.33 18.60 6.89
CA ASP A 94 -10.78 18.55 6.78
C ASP A 94 -11.42 18.85 8.16
N PRO A 95 -12.55 19.58 8.22
CA PRO A 95 -13.23 19.88 9.49
C PRO A 95 -13.64 18.63 10.29
N ILE A 96 -14.01 17.54 9.60
CA ILE A 96 -14.55 16.32 10.22
C ILE A 96 -13.45 15.27 10.37
N HIS A 97 -12.70 15.01 9.30
CA HIS A 97 -11.68 13.96 9.25
C HIS A 97 -10.28 14.44 9.64
N SER A 98 -10.12 15.71 10.03
CA SER A 98 -8.86 16.31 10.44
C SER A 98 -7.80 16.26 9.33
N SER A 99 -6.52 16.18 9.71
CA SER A 99 -5.37 16.22 8.79
C SER A 99 -5.19 14.91 8.02
N ILE A 100 -5.29 15.00 6.70
CA ILE A 100 -5.21 13.90 5.75
C ILE A 100 -4.10 14.20 4.73
N LYS A 101 -3.30 13.19 4.39
CA LYS A 101 -2.36 13.28 3.27
C LYS A 101 -3.13 13.11 1.96
N ALA A 102 -3.26 14.19 1.20
CA ALA A 102 -4.05 14.23 -0.01
C ALA A 102 -3.26 14.81 -1.19
N LYS A 103 -3.87 14.79 -2.36
CA LYS A 103 -3.39 15.48 -3.57
C LYS A 103 -4.57 16.13 -4.28
N CYS A 104 -4.40 17.37 -4.73
CA CYS A 104 -5.39 18.03 -5.58
C CYS A 104 -5.40 17.36 -6.98
N VAL A 105 -6.58 16.98 -7.45
CA VAL A 105 -6.78 16.31 -8.74
C VAL A 105 -7.46 17.21 -9.74
N SER A 106 -8.48 17.94 -9.28
CA SER A 106 -9.27 18.84 -10.11
C SER A 106 -9.52 20.14 -9.39
N LEU A 107 -9.47 21.24 -10.13
CA LEU A 107 -9.86 22.56 -9.68
C LEU A 107 -10.65 23.20 -10.80
N ARG A 108 -11.86 23.67 -10.50
CA ARG A 108 -12.75 24.34 -11.43
C ARG A 108 -13.20 25.66 -10.86
N GLU A 109 -12.96 26.72 -11.61
CA GLU A 109 -13.43 28.06 -11.29
C GLU A 109 -14.84 28.26 -11.87
N VAL A 110 -15.74 28.78 -11.05
CA VAL A 110 -17.10 29.16 -11.42
C VAL A 110 -17.27 30.64 -11.15
N MET A 111 -17.39 31.42 -12.23
CA MET A 111 -17.59 32.87 -12.17
C MET A 111 -18.98 33.23 -12.72
N ASP A 112 -19.79 33.87 -11.89
CA ASP A 112 -21.11 34.38 -12.27
C ASP A 112 -20.97 35.79 -12.87
N ILE A 113 -20.77 35.85 -14.19
CA ILE A 113 -20.53 37.08 -14.96
C ILE A 113 -21.69 38.10 -14.84
N ALA A 114 -22.92 37.62 -14.60
CA ALA A 114 -24.12 38.45 -14.63
C ALA A 114 -24.47 39.04 -13.26
N GLY A 115 -24.19 38.34 -12.17
CA GLY A 115 -24.63 38.73 -10.82
C GLY A 115 -23.55 39.25 -9.89
N ARG A 116 -22.27 38.91 -10.10
CA ARG A 116 -21.23 39.01 -9.05
C ARG A 116 -19.88 39.45 -9.62
N ARG A 117 -19.25 40.45 -8.97
CA ARG A 117 -17.94 41.02 -9.37
C ARG A 117 -16.90 41.00 -8.24
N ASP A 118 -17.26 40.42 -7.11
CA ASP A 118 -16.53 40.43 -5.84
C ASP A 118 -15.60 39.21 -5.67
N GLY A 119 -15.57 38.30 -6.64
CA GLY A 119 -14.66 37.15 -6.64
C GLY A 119 -15.19 35.97 -7.45
N ILE A 120 -14.72 34.78 -7.09
CA ILE A 120 -15.05 33.51 -7.76
C ILE A 120 -15.41 32.44 -6.75
N ASP A 121 -16.20 31.45 -7.18
CA ASP A 121 -16.38 30.21 -6.44
C ASP A 121 -15.52 29.13 -7.08
N VAL A 122 -14.85 28.31 -6.27
CA VAL A 122 -13.95 27.26 -6.73
C VAL A 122 -14.46 25.90 -6.25
N GLU A 123 -14.59 24.97 -7.18
CA GLU A 123 -14.81 23.56 -6.89
C GLU A 123 -13.46 22.83 -6.94
N ALA A 124 -12.99 22.33 -5.80
CA ALA A 124 -11.73 21.62 -5.69
C ALA A 124 -11.95 20.17 -5.27
N GLU A 125 -11.26 19.24 -5.94
CA GLU A 125 -11.30 17.81 -5.68
C GLU A 125 -9.93 17.31 -5.24
N PHE A 126 -9.90 16.66 -4.08
CA PHE A 126 -8.72 16.06 -3.49
C PHE A 126 -8.93 14.55 -3.35
N ILE A 127 -7.89 13.78 -3.63
CA ILE A 127 -7.88 12.34 -3.38
C ILE A 127 -6.93 12.00 -2.24
N TYR A 128 -7.29 11.00 -1.45
CA TYR A 128 -6.39 10.43 -0.46
C TYR A 128 -5.17 9.82 -1.16
N ALA A 129 -3.96 10.18 -0.72
CA ALA A 129 -2.71 9.77 -1.36
C ALA A 129 -1.62 9.51 -0.31
N PRO A 130 -1.70 8.38 0.45
CA PRO A 130 -0.69 8.04 1.44
C PRO A 130 0.66 7.71 0.79
N GLU A 131 1.74 7.86 1.56
CA GLU A 131 3.05 7.34 1.12
C GLU A 131 3.07 5.82 1.19
N GLN A 132 3.86 5.19 0.32
CA GLN A 132 4.04 3.74 0.32
C GLN A 132 4.61 3.25 1.67
N SER A 133 5.38 4.09 2.37
CA SER A 133 5.88 3.84 3.72
C SER A 133 4.82 3.96 4.82
N ASP A 134 3.69 4.61 4.55
CA ASP A 134 2.59 4.84 5.50
C ASP A 134 1.42 3.87 5.30
N LEU A 135 1.51 2.98 4.31
CA LEU A 135 0.53 1.91 4.14
C LEU A 135 0.64 0.96 5.34
N PRO A 136 -0.48 0.62 6.02
CA PRO A 136 -0.44 -0.40 7.06
C PRO A 136 0.11 -1.71 6.50
N PRO A 137 0.91 -2.47 7.27
CA PRO A 137 1.56 -3.71 6.82
C PRO A 137 0.57 -4.79 6.34
N ASP A 138 -0.72 -4.66 6.66
CA ASP A 138 -1.79 -5.58 6.22
C ASP A 138 -2.25 -5.37 4.77
N LEU A 139 -1.96 -4.23 4.13
CA LEU A 139 -2.28 -4.02 2.70
C LEU A 139 -1.21 -4.61 1.76
N THR A 140 -0.14 -5.15 2.32
CA THR A 140 0.90 -5.92 1.61
C THR A 140 0.62 -7.41 1.58
N HIS A 141 -0.64 -7.85 1.60
CA HIS A 141 -1.01 -9.10 0.92
C HIS A 141 -0.90 -8.92 -0.60
N SER A 142 0.27 -8.48 -1.08
CA SER A 142 0.63 -8.77 -2.45
C SER A 142 0.76 -10.29 -2.55
N ILE A 143 0.35 -10.81 -3.70
CA ILE A 143 0.51 -12.18 -4.14
C ILE A 143 1.97 -12.67 -3.98
N ASP A 144 2.92 -11.73 -3.82
CA ASP A 144 4.36 -11.95 -3.65
C ASP A 144 4.80 -12.13 -2.19
N THR A 145 3.87 -12.30 -1.25
CA THR A 145 4.18 -12.69 0.13
C THR A 145 3.95 -14.18 0.35
N VAL A 146 4.84 -14.81 1.11
CA VAL A 146 4.77 -16.24 1.46
C VAL A 146 3.43 -16.57 2.14
N GLN A 147 2.98 -15.70 3.05
CA GLN A 147 1.71 -15.87 3.76
C GLN A 147 0.49 -15.74 2.83
N GLY A 148 0.57 -14.87 1.80
CA GLY A 148 -0.43 -14.79 0.75
C GLY A 148 -0.47 -16.06 -0.11
N ALA A 149 0.70 -16.57 -0.49
CA ALA A 149 0.83 -17.82 -1.26
C ALA A 149 0.31 -19.04 -0.48
N GLU A 150 0.55 -19.11 0.83
CA GLU A 150 -0.02 -20.13 1.73
C GLU A 150 -1.55 -20.09 1.76
N GLY A 151 -2.12 -18.91 1.96
CA GLY A 151 -3.58 -18.73 1.97
C GLY A 151 -4.23 -19.17 0.67
N MET A 152 -3.61 -18.86 -0.48
CA MET A 152 -4.08 -19.27 -1.80
C MET A 152 -3.95 -20.77 -2.03
N ALA A 153 -2.83 -21.39 -1.66
CA ALA A 153 -2.63 -22.83 -1.79
C ALA A 153 -3.64 -23.62 -0.92
N GLY A 154 -3.88 -23.16 0.32
CA GLY A 154 -4.89 -23.77 1.18
C GLY A 154 -6.33 -23.56 0.73
N ALA A 155 -6.62 -22.50 -0.03
CA ALA A 155 -7.92 -22.31 -0.68
C ALA A 155 -8.08 -23.25 -1.88
N LEU A 156 -7.04 -23.39 -2.70
CA LEU A 156 -7.02 -24.30 -3.85
C LEU A 156 -7.19 -25.77 -3.42
N ASP A 157 -6.46 -26.22 -2.40
CA ASP A 157 -6.55 -27.59 -1.89
C ASP A 157 -7.99 -27.91 -1.44
N ARG A 158 -8.66 -26.97 -0.75
CA ARG A 158 -10.07 -27.10 -0.35
C ARG A 158 -11.03 -27.16 -1.53
N GLU A 159 -10.77 -26.44 -2.62
CA GLU A 159 -11.60 -26.48 -3.83
C GLU A 159 -11.39 -27.77 -4.62
N ILE A 160 -10.16 -28.29 -4.69
CA ILE A 160 -9.79 -29.56 -5.34
C ILE A 160 -10.49 -30.75 -4.67
N ASP A 161 -10.58 -30.75 -3.33
CA ASP A 161 -11.19 -31.84 -2.55
C ASP A 161 -12.69 -32.02 -2.85
N VAL A 162 -13.38 -30.98 -3.31
CA VAL A 162 -14.83 -31.00 -3.57
C VAL A 162 -15.16 -31.38 -5.03
N ILE A 163 -14.17 -31.45 -5.91
CA ILE A 163 -14.37 -31.77 -7.34
C ILE A 163 -14.61 -33.27 -7.53
N ASN A 164 -15.65 -33.62 -8.31
CA ASN A 164 -15.85 -34.97 -8.79
C ASN A 164 -14.98 -35.21 -10.04
N TRP A 165 -13.89 -35.95 -9.87
CA TRP A 165 -12.84 -36.16 -10.88
C TRP A 165 -13.18 -37.18 -11.98
N GLN A 166 -14.42 -37.71 -12.03
CA GLN A 166 -14.91 -38.59 -13.11
C GLN A 166 -13.96 -39.74 -13.51
N GLY A 167 -13.19 -40.28 -12.56
CA GLY A 167 -12.24 -41.38 -12.79
C GLY A 167 -10.80 -40.97 -13.15
N GLU A 168 -10.51 -39.67 -13.27
CA GLU A 168 -9.12 -39.19 -13.25
C GLU A 168 -8.60 -39.13 -11.80
N PRO A 169 -7.34 -39.49 -11.54
CA PRO A 169 -6.77 -39.36 -10.20
C PRO A 169 -6.69 -37.87 -9.82
N PRO A 170 -7.14 -37.47 -8.61
CA PRO A 170 -7.03 -36.09 -8.16
C PRO A 170 -5.56 -35.67 -8.10
N PRO A 171 -5.23 -34.41 -8.41
CA PRO A 171 -3.88 -33.89 -8.22
C PRO A 171 -3.50 -34.01 -6.73
N GLU A 172 -2.23 -34.33 -6.46
CA GLU A 172 -1.75 -34.42 -5.09
C GLU A 172 -1.85 -33.05 -4.40
N PRO A 173 -2.39 -33.00 -3.17
CA PRO A 173 -2.58 -31.75 -2.46
C PRO A 173 -1.26 -31.02 -2.23
N THR A 174 -1.32 -29.69 -2.24
CA THR A 174 -0.13 -28.84 -2.20
C THR A 174 0.59 -28.97 -0.85
N LYS A 175 -0.11 -29.42 0.22
CA LYS A 175 0.39 -29.76 1.57
C LYS A 175 1.63 -28.95 1.97
N ASP A 176 1.34 -27.73 2.40
CA ASP A 176 2.20 -26.89 3.22
C ASP A 176 3.65 -26.70 2.70
N PRO A 177 3.85 -26.28 1.43
CA PRO A 177 5.19 -26.11 0.88
C PRO A 177 5.89 -24.87 1.45
N PHE A 178 5.13 -23.98 2.09
CA PHE A 178 5.55 -22.65 2.50
C PHE A 178 5.77 -22.50 4.02
N SER A 179 5.22 -23.37 4.89
CA SER A 179 5.46 -23.28 6.35
C SER A 179 6.94 -23.36 6.74
N PHE A 180 7.74 -23.99 5.89
CA PHE A 180 9.19 -24.04 6.06
C PHE A 180 9.86 -22.67 5.83
N ILE A 181 9.26 -21.78 5.05
CA ILE A 181 9.80 -20.45 4.75
C ILE A 181 9.65 -19.51 5.95
N ALA A 182 8.57 -19.65 6.74
CA ALA A 182 8.35 -18.87 7.95
C ALA A 182 9.36 -19.18 9.08
N SER A 183 10.09 -20.30 9.01
CA SER A 183 10.97 -20.79 10.09
C SER A 183 12.47 -20.69 9.81
N ILE A 184 12.90 -20.23 8.63
CA ILE A 184 14.33 -20.14 8.29
C ILE A 184 14.86 -18.73 8.53
N GLY A 185 15.29 -18.50 9.77
CA GLY A 185 15.98 -17.27 10.17
C GLY A 185 17.48 -17.22 9.87
N ASP A 186 18.21 -18.34 9.70
CA ASP A 186 19.67 -18.30 9.95
C ASP A 186 20.60 -19.19 9.07
N GLN A 187 20.17 -19.77 7.93
CA GLN A 187 21.07 -20.61 7.09
C GLN A 187 20.98 -20.30 5.58
N VAL A 188 21.81 -19.38 5.09
CA VAL A 188 21.50 -18.57 3.90
C VAL A 188 21.71 -19.24 2.52
N GLU A 189 22.52 -20.28 2.37
CA GLU A 189 22.72 -20.91 1.03
C GLU A 189 22.04 -22.27 0.86
N GLY A 190 22.23 -23.18 1.81
CA GLY A 190 21.60 -24.51 1.77
C GLY A 190 20.07 -24.45 1.90
N ALA A 191 19.54 -23.47 2.64
CA ALA A 191 18.10 -23.28 2.74
C ALA A 191 17.52 -22.61 1.50
N ARG A 192 18.26 -21.72 0.82
CA ARG A 192 17.79 -21.06 -0.40
C ARG A 192 17.50 -22.06 -1.50
N ASN A 193 18.42 -23.00 -1.77
CA ASN A 193 18.20 -24.05 -2.76
C ASN A 193 17.00 -24.94 -2.42
N LYS A 194 16.78 -25.21 -1.13
CA LYS A 194 15.61 -25.97 -0.66
C LYS A 194 14.30 -25.18 -0.82
N ILE A 195 14.31 -23.88 -0.54
CA ILE A 195 13.15 -22.99 -0.74
C ILE A 195 12.83 -22.89 -2.23
N THR A 196 13.83 -22.65 -3.08
CA THR A 196 13.66 -22.62 -4.54
C THR A 196 13.10 -23.94 -5.07
N ALA A 197 13.61 -25.09 -4.60
CA ALA A 197 13.09 -26.40 -5.00
C ALA A 197 11.61 -26.59 -4.58
N LYS A 198 11.23 -26.16 -3.38
CA LYS A 198 9.83 -26.23 -2.91
C LYS A 198 8.89 -25.30 -3.67
N LEU A 199 9.35 -24.10 -4.02
CA LEU A 199 8.58 -23.17 -4.87
C LEU A 199 8.38 -23.73 -6.28
N HIS A 200 9.41 -24.37 -6.86
CA HIS A 200 9.29 -25.09 -8.13
C HIS A 200 8.30 -26.25 -8.06
N ASP A 201 8.34 -27.04 -6.98
CA ASP A 201 7.40 -28.14 -6.76
C ASP A 201 5.96 -27.62 -6.61
N ALA A 202 5.74 -26.55 -5.85
CA ALA A 202 4.43 -25.91 -5.72
C ALA A 202 3.89 -25.37 -7.06
N ALA A 203 4.74 -24.67 -7.84
CA ALA A 203 4.39 -24.19 -9.17
C ALA A 203 4.02 -25.34 -10.12
N PHE A 204 4.79 -26.43 -10.09
CA PHE A 204 4.58 -27.61 -10.93
C PHE A 204 3.29 -28.37 -10.58
N ARG A 205 2.96 -28.49 -9.29
CA ARG A 205 1.70 -29.10 -8.84
C ARG A 205 0.50 -28.25 -9.24
N ALA A 206 0.58 -26.93 -9.08
CA ALA A 206 -0.45 -26.01 -9.50
C ALA A 206 -0.68 -26.07 -11.03
N GLU A 207 0.39 -26.19 -11.82
CA GLU A 207 0.31 -26.40 -13.27
C GLU A 207 -0.36 -27.74 -13.62
N LYS A 208 0.03 -28.84 -12.94
CA LYS A 208 -0.62 -30.15 -13.12
C LYS A 208 -2.12 -30.11 -12.78
N ALA A 209 -2.50 -29.43 -11.70
CA ALA A 209 -3.90 -29.26 -11.33
C ALA A 209 -4.67 -28.49 -12.41
N ALA A 210 -4.12 -27.38 -12.91
CA ALA A 210 -4.73 -26.63 -14.01
C ALA A 210 -4.88 -27.49 -15.28
N ALA A 211 -3.86 -28.29 -15.63
CA ALA A 211 -3.89 -29.18 -16.79
C ALA A 211 -4.91 -30.32 -16.63
N ALA A 212 -5.06 -30.89 -15.43
CA ALA A 212 -6.10 -31.88 -15.14
C ALA A 212 -7.51 -31.27 -15.27
N ILE A 213 -7.70 -30.06 -14.74
CA ILE A 213 -8.97 -29.34 -14.86
C ILE A 213 -9.29 -28.98 -16.34
N ASP A 214 -8.29 -28.70 -17.15
CA ASP A 214 -8.46 -28.46 -18.59
C ASP A 214 -8.91 -29.73 -19.34
N LYS A 215 -8.43 -30.92 -18.94
CA LYS A 215 -8.85 -32.20 -19.53
C LYS A 215 -10.32 -32.54 -19.27
N LEU A 216 -10.83 -32.19 -18.09
CA LEU A 216 -12.23 -32.40 -17.72
C LEU A 216 -13.21 -31.59 -18.57
N LYS A 217 -12.75 -30.59 -19.34
CA LYS A 217 -13.55 -29.72 -20.24
C LYS A 217 -14.83 -29.16 -19.61
N ASN A 218 -14.89 -29.07 -18.29
CA ASN A 218 -16.07 -28.65 -17.56
C ASN A 218 -16.00 -27.14 -17.25
N PRO A 219 -16.90 -26.30 -17.79
CA PRO A 219 -16.90 -24.86 -17.54
C PRO A 219 -17.08 -24.49 -16.06
N ARG A 220 -17.70 -25.37 -15.25
CA ARG A 220 -17.91 -25.15 -13.80
C ARG A 220 -16.61 -25.15 -13.00
N LEU A 221 -15.52 -25.68 -13.55
CA LEU A 221 -14.22 -25.76 -12.90
C LEU A 221 -13.31 -24.56 -13.24
N ALA A 222 -13.84 -23.55 -13.94
CA ALA A 222 -13.10 -22.32 -14.26
C ALA A 222 -12.54 -21.59 -13.01
N PRO A 223 -13.25 -21.48 -11.88
CA PRO A 223 -12.71 -20.86 -10.67
C PRO A 223 -11.48 -21.60 -10.13
N VAL A 224 -11.55 -22.93 -10.03
CA VAL A 224 -10.44 -23.77 -9.54
C VAL A 224 -9.24 -23.68 -10.47
N ARG A 225 -9.48 -23.61 -11.78
CA ARG A 225 -8.42 -23.38 -12.78
C ARG A 225 -7.72 -22.02 -12.58
N GLN A 226 -8.48 -20.98 -12.29
CA GLN A 226 -7.92 -19.66 -12.00
C GLN A 226 -7.14 -19.65 -10.68
N ALA A 227 -7.66 -20.31 -9.65
CA ALA A 227 -6.95 -20.48 -8.38
C ALA A 227 -5.61 -21.21 -8.55
N ALA A 228 -5.59 -22.30 -9.33
CA ALA A 228 -4.36 -23.02 -9.67
C ALA A 228 -3.33 -22.11 -10.38
N ARG A 229 -3.78 -21.33 -11.37
CA ARG A 229 -2.89 -20.37 -12.07
C ARG A 229 -2.39 -19.24 -11.16
N ARG A 230 -3.20 -18.78 -10.20
CA ARG A 230 -2.79 -17.77 -9.20
C ARG A 230 -1.70 -18.31 -8.27
N VAL A 231 -1.83 -19.54 -7.78
CA VAL A 231 -0.79 -20.20 -6.96
C VAL A 231 0.49 -20.39 -7.77
N GLN A 232 0.39 -20.82 -9.03
CA GLN A 232 1.54 -20.92 -9.93
C GLN A 232 2.25 -19.57 -10.12
N ALA A 233 1.49 -18.52 -10.43
CA ALA A 233 2.03 -17.17 -10.61
C ALA A 233 2.69 -16.63 -9.34
N ALA A 234 2.09 -16.88 -8.16
CA ALA A 234 2.66 -16.50 -6.87
C ALA A 234 3.99 -17.21 -6.60
N ALA A 235 4.06 -18.54 -6.84
CA ALA A 235 5.27 -19.32 -6.66
C ALA A 235 6.40 -18.86 -7.60
N VAL A 236 6.07 -18.55 -8.87
CA VAL A 236 7.03 -18.00 -9.84
C VAL A 236 7.45 -16.58 -9.47
N GLY A 237 6.52 -15.72 -9.04
CA GLY A 237 6.83 -14.36 -8.57
C GLY A 237 7.74 -14.35 -7.34
N LEU A 238 7.57 -15.30 -6.41
CA LEU A 238 8.47 -15.51 -5.28
C LEU A 238 9.87 -15.99 -5.71
N LEU A 239 9.97 -16.84 -6.74
CA LEU A 239 11.24 -17.23 -7.32
C LEU A 239 11.95 -16.03 -7.97
N GLU A 240 11.24 -15.26 -8.78
CA GLU A 240 11.78 -14.10 -9.49
C GLU A 240 12.18 -12.98 -8.52
N SER A 241 11.36 -12.66 -7.53
CA SER A 241 11.68 -11.66 -6.49
C SER A 241 12.83 -12.12 -5.59
N GLY A 242 12.88 -13.40 -5.22
CA GLY A 242 14.02 -14.00 -4.50
C GLY A 242 15.32 -14.03 -5.31
N LEU A 243 15.25 -14.02 -6.64
CA LEU A 243 16.38 -13.90 -7.54
C LEU A 243 16.79 -12.43 -7.79
N GLN A 244 15.82 -11.52 -7.91
CA GLN A 244 16.06 -10.08 -8.13
C GLN A 244 16.58 -9.36 -6.87
N ASN A 245 16.15 -9.78 -5.68
CA ASN A 245 16.73 -9.30 -4.41
C ASN A 245 18.20 -9.73 -4.23
N GLY A 246 18.67 -10.72 -4.99
CA GLY A 246 20.10 -11.05 -5.09
C GLY A 246 20.91 -10.06 -5.95
N LYS A 247 20.25 -9.21 -6.76
CA LYS A 247 20.92 -8.24 -7.65
C LYS A 247 20.82 -6.79 -7.18
N ARG A 248 19.89 -6.44 -6.28
CA ARG A 248 19.84 -5.11 -5.64
C ARG A 248 20.63 -5.12 -4.33
N GLY A 249 21.96 -5.01 -4.46
CA GLY A 249 22.89 -4.69 -3.38
C GLY A 249 22.56 -5.35 -2.05
N ALA A 250 22.64 -6.69 -2.00
CA ALA A 250 22.47 -7.44 -0.77
C ALA A 250 23.45 -6.91 0.28
N ARG A 251 22.96 -6.09 1.20
CA ARG A 251 23.76 -5.62 2.33
C ARG A 251 24.09 -6.84 3.17
N VAL A 252 25.34 -7.29 3.12
CA VAL A 252 25.78 -8.47 3.85
C VAL A 252 25.69 -8.14 5.34
N MET A 253 24.90 -8.92 6.08
CA MET A 253 24.80 -8.77 7.52
C MET A 253 26.02 -9.41 8.17
N ARG A 254 26.77 -8.64 8.96
CA ARG A 254 27.94 -9.11 9.72
C ARG A 254 27.71 -8.87 11.21
N THR A 255 28.33 -9.71 12.04
CA THR A 255 28.37 -9.55 13.48
C THR A 255 29.76 -9.12 13.92
N LEU A 256 29.85 -8.12 14.79
CA LEU A 256 31.10 -7.69 15.42
C LEU A 256 30.98 -7.83 16.93
N ARG A 257 31.97 -8.44 17.55
CA ARG A 257 32.14 -8.38 19.00
C ARG A 257 32.93 -7.13 19.36
N VAL A 258 32.34 -6.25 20.15
CA VAL A 258 32.96 -4.97 20.52
C VAL A 258 34.18 -5.21 21.42
N PRO A 259 35.40 -4.81 21.04
CA PRO A 259 36.62 -5.16 21.78
C PRO A 259 36.80 -4.38 23.10
N PHE A 260 36.34 -3.12 23.16
CA PHE A 260 36.45 -2.26 24.34
C PHE A 260 35.19 -1.40 24.48
N ALA A 261 34.90 -0.92 25.69
CA ALA A 261 33.73 -0.09 25.93
C ALA A 261 33.77 1.17 25.06
N THR A 262 32.73 1.41 24.27
CA THR A 262 32.67 2.50 23.29
C THR A 262 31.28 3.13 23.28
N THR A 263 31.12 4.31 22.66
CA THR A 263 29.80 4.92 22.48
C THR A 263 29.12 4.38 21.23
N VAL A 264 27.79 4.38 21.22
CA VAL A 264 27.00 3.96 20.04
C VAL A 264 27.38 4.78 18.79
N LEU A 265 27.65 6.08 18.97
CA LEU A 265 28.08 6.98 17.90
C LEU A 265 29.46 6.59 17.34
N ALA A 266 30.45 6.33 18.21
CA ALA A 266 31.78 5.92 17.79
C ALA A 266 31.77 4.54 17.12
N LEU A 267 30.91 3.63 17.59
CA LEU A 267 30.72 2.33 16.97
C LEU A 267 30.08 2.43 15.57
N ALA A 268 29.05 3.27 15.42
CA ALA A 268 28.41 3.54 14.13
C ALA A 268 29.40 4.14 13.12
N ALA A 269 30.19 5.13 13.55
CA ALA A 269 31.24 5.74 12.73
C ALA A 269 32.30 4.73 12.30
N LYS A 270 32.76 3.87 13.23
CA LYS A 270 33.74 2.81 12.94
C LYS A 270 33.23 1.78 11.93
N LEU A 271 31.93 1.48 11.98
CA LEU A 271 31.29 0.50 11.10
C LEU A 271 30.81 1.11 9.77
N GLY A 272 30.89 2.43 9.59
CA GLY A 272 30.41 3.11 8.39
C GLY A 272 28.88 3.07 8.23
N VAL A 273 28.14 2.93 9.33
CA VAL A 273 26.67 2.79 9.34
C VAL A 273 26.04 3.97 10.09
N SER A 274 24.81 4.35 9.74
CA SER A 274 24.10 5.38 10.50
C SER A 274 23.76 4.90 11.92
N THR A 275 23.73 5.82 12.89
CA THR A 275 23.35 5.51 14.27
C THR A 275 21.93 4.97 14.37
N ALA A 276 21.00 5.52 13.58
CA ALA A 276 19.62 5.06 13.50
C ALA A 276 19.52 3.61 13.00
N GLU A 277 20.30 3.27 11.97
CA GLU A 277 20.36 1.91 11.42
C GLU A 277 20.98 0.92 12.41
N LEU A 278 22.07 1.31 13.08
CA LEU A 278 22.72 0.50 14.10
C LEU A 278 21.78 0.21 15.30
N LEU A 279 21.04 1.22 15.75
CA LEU A 279 20.05 1.10 16.83
C LEU A 279 18.83 0.27 16.42
N ARG A 280 18.39 0.38 15.16
CA ARG A 280 17.29 -0.44 14.62
C ARG A 280 17.64 -1.92 14.63
N MET A 281 18.88 -2.28 14.27
CA MET A 281 19.35 -3.66 14.30
C MET A 281 19.68 -4.18 15.69
N ASN A 282 20.01 -3.28 16.63
CA ASN A 282 20.39 -3.64 17.99
C ASN A 282 19.61 -2.80 19.02
N PRO A 283 18.28 -3.06 19.19
CA PRO A 283 17.44 -2.24 20.07
C PRO A 283 17.92 -2.18 21.52
N SER A 284 18.65 -3.19 21.99
CA SER A 284 19.25 -3.23 23.33
C SER A 284 20.25 -2.09 23.57
N LEU A 285 20.86 -1.55 22.52
CA LEU A 285 21.81 -0.42 22.60
C LEU A 285 21.13 0.93 22.81
N SER A 286 19.81 1.03 22.58
CA SER A 286 19.06 2.29 22.81
C SER A 286 18.98 2.69 24.29
N ARG A 287 19.11 1.71 25.19
CA ARG A 287 18.96 1.89 26.64
C ARG A 287 20.20 2.50 27.29
N SER A 288 21.35 2.49 26.62
CA SER A 288 22.57 3.08 27.16
C SER A 288 23.43 3.68 26.05
N PRO A 289 23.90 4.93 26.21
CA PRO A 289 24.78 5.55 25.21
C PRO A 289 26.16 4.87 25.12
N ARG A 290 26.49 3.98 26.06
CA ARG A 290 27.74 3.20 26.11
C ARG A 290 27.49 1.72 25.84
N VAL A 291 28.18 1.21 24.83
CA VAL A 291 28.26 -0.22 24.50
C VAL A 291 29.40 -0.84 25.31
N LYS A 292 29.10 -1.88 26.09
CA LYS A 292 30.11 -2.57 26.90
C LYS A 292 31.06 -3.39 26.02
N ALA A 293 32.27 -3.63 26.51
CA ALA A 293 33.18 -4.58 25.87
C ALA A 293 32.56 -5.98 25.85
N GLY A 294 32.78 -6.73 24.78
CA GLY A 294 32.27 -8.08 24.59
C GLY A 294 30.84 -8.17 24.05
N THR A 295 30.10 -7.07 23.91
CA THR A 295 28.77 -7.04 23.30
C THR A 295 28.82 -7.44 21.82
N LEU A 296 27.93 -8.34 21.39
CA LEU A 296 27.75 -8.69 19.98
C LEU A 296 26.81 -7.67 19.33
N VAL A 297 27.24 -7.11 18.22
CA VAL A 297 26.52 -6.08 17.47
C VAL A 297 26.38 -6.51 16.02
N THR A 298 25.15 -6.52 15.54
CA THR A 298 24.81 -6.88 14.16
C THR A 298 24.75 -5.62 13.31
N TYR A 299 25.37 -5.65 12.13
CA TYR A 299 25.39 -4.51 11.22
C TYR A 299 25.38 -4.93 9.75
N TYR A 300 24.89 -4.04 8.89
CA TYR A 300 24.98 -4.18 7.44
C TYR A 300 26.30 -3.61 6.94
N THR A 301 27.05 -4.40 6.17
CA THR A 301 28.15 -3.87 5.36
C THR A 301 27.65 -3.56 3.95
N ARG A 302 28.14 -2.46 3.39
CA ARG A 302 28.10 -2.26 1.94
C ARG A 302 29.36 -2.93 1.39
N GLU A 303 29.20 -3.86 0.47
CA GLU A 303 30.30 -4.26 -0.43
C GLU A 303 30.41 -3.25 -1.56
#